data_AF-A0A7C2AUI7-F1
#
_entry.id   AF-A0A7C2AUI7-F1
#
_cell.length_a   1.000
_cell.length_b   1.000
_cell.length_c   1.000
_cell.angle_alpha   90.00
_cell.angle_beta   90.00
_cell.angle_gamma   90.00
#
_symmetry.space_group_name_H-M   'P 1'
#
loop_
_entity.id
_entity.type
_entity.pdbx_description
1 polymer ?
#
loop_
_entity_poly.entity_id
_entity_poly.type
_entity_poly.pdbx_seq_one_letter_code
_entity_poly.pdbx_strand_id
1 'polypeptide(L)'
;MQRVFVLDHNKQPLMPCHPARARKLLKKGKAAVYRRYPFAIIMTHRVGGDLQTVEIKFDPGSRTTGIALVGDFDRGKEVIWAGNLNHRGHQIKSNLNSRRAIRRARRNRKTRYRQARFNNRRRPTGWLPPSLRSRVLNVKNWMFKLSRLAPLTQIAVETVRFDTQKLQKPEISGVEYQQGELAGYELREYLLEKWDRQCAYCG
;
A
#
# COMPACT_ATOMS: atom_id res chain seq x y z
N MET A 1 10.40 -0.98 20.50
CA MET A 1 11.52 -1.92 20.32
C MET A 1 11.03 -3.11 19.49
N GLN A 2 11.74 -3.55 18.44
CA GLN A 2 11.26 -4.69 17.63
C GLN A 2 11.52 -6.02 18.37
N ARG A 3 10.47 -6.81 18.60
CA ARG A 3 10.59 -8.18 19.12
C ARG A 3 11.09 -9.13 18.02
N VAL A 4 11.70 -10.23 18.44
CA VAL A 4 12.23 -11.28 17.57
C VAL A 4 11.17 -12.37 17.40
N PHE A 5 10.86 -12.72 16.16
CA PHE A 5 9.93 -13.82 15.86
C PHE A 5 10.52 -15.16 16.30
N VAL A 6 9.67 -16.02 16.85
CA VAL A 6 10.07 -17.34 17.36
C VAL A 6 9.18 -18.38 16.72
N LEU A 7 9.80 -19.41 16.15
CA LEU A 7 9.12 -20.60 15.68
C LEU A 7 9.44 -21.77 16.60
N ASP A 8 8.50 -22.70 16.73
CA ASP A 8 8.75 -23.99 17.38
C ASP A 8 9.54 -24.93 16.46
N HIS A 9 9.90 -26.12 16.97
CA HIS A 9 10.64 -27.13 16.20
C HIS A 9 9.92 -27.52 14.89
N ASN A 10 8.58 -27.49 14.88
CA ASN A 10 7.73 -27.84 13.75
C ASN A 10 7.44 -26.64 12.82
N LYS A 11 8.16 -25.52 13.01
CA LYS A 11 8.00 -24.26 12.25
C LYS A 11 6.64 -23.58 12.45
N GLN A 12 5.93 -23.90 13.54
CA GLN A 12 4.73 -23.19 13.95
C GLN A 12 5.09 -21.91 14.71
N PRO A 13 4.36 -20.80 14.49
CA PRO A 13 4.67 -19.54 15.12
C PRO A 13 4.37 -19.58 16.62
N LEU A 14 5.37 -19.19 17.42
CA LEU A 14 5.24 -18.92 18.85
C LEU A 14 5.21 -17.41 19.10
N MET A 15 4.92 -17.02 20.34
CA MET A 15 4.95 -15.62 20.74
C MET A 15 6.35 -15.01 20.55
N PRO A 16 6.44 -13.86 19.84
CA PRO A 16 7.70 -13.16 19.66
C PRO A 16 8.29 -12.71 21.01
N CYS A 17 9.61 -12.78 21.10
CA CYS A 17 10.32 -12.50 22.35
C CYS A 17 11.21 -11.27 22.27
N HIS A 18 11.56 -10.72 23.44
CA HIS A 18 12.50 -9.62 23.52
C HIS A 18 13.88 -10.01 22.95
N PRO A 19 14.59 -9.13 22.21
CA PRO A 19 15.89 -9.46 21.61
C PRO A 19 16.92 -10.02 22.59
N ALA A 20 16.91 -9.54 23.85
CA ALA A 20 17.77 -10.07 24.91
C ALA A 20 17.51 -11.57 25.19
N ARG A 21 16.24 -12.00 25.18
CA ARG A 21 15.86 -13.41 25.34
C ARG A 21 16.30 -14.22 24.12
N ALA A 22 16.10 -13.71 22.91
CA ALA A 22 16.57 -14.35 21.69
C ALA A 22 18.09 -14.60 21.72
N ARG A 23 18.90 -13.59 22.10
CA ARG A 23 20.35 -13.75 22.26
C ARG A 23 20.73 -14.82 23.29
N LYS A 24 20.04 -14.85 24.44
CA LYS A 24 20.27 -15.88 25.47
C LYS A 24 19.96 -17.28 24.93
N LEU A 25 18.87 -17.45 24.18
CA LEU A 25 18.50 -18.74 23.57
C LEU A 25 19.53 -19.21 22.55
N LEU A 26 20.00 -18.31 21.69
CA LEU A 26 21.04 -18.59 20.70
C LEU A 26 22.38 -18.94 21.37
N LYS A 27 22.83 -18.16 22.36
CA LYS A 27 24.10 -18.44 23.08
C LYS A 27 24.07 -19.77 23.82
N LYS A 28 22.91 -20.19 24.31
CA LYS A 28 22.70 -21.48 25.00
C LYS A 28 22.44 -22.66 24.04
N GLY A 29 22.45 -22.45 22.71
CA GLY A 29 22.15 -23.50 21.73
C GLY A 29 20.71 -24.02 21.76
N LYS A 30 19.78 -23.31 22.41
CA LYS A 30 18.36 -23.70 22.51
C LYS A 30 17.50 -23.26 21.32
N ALA A 31 18.07 -22.41 20.47
CA ALA A 31 17.45 -21.94 19.25
C ALA A 31 18.53 -21.75 18.18
N ALA A 32 18.11 -21.77 16.92
CA ALA A 32 18.93 -21.45 15.76
C ALA A 32 18.34 -20.26 14.99
N VAL A 33 19.15 -19.58 14.18
CA VAL A 33 18.65 -18.53 13.30
C VAL A 33 17.88 -19.18 12.15
N TYR A 34 16.60 -18.86 12.04
CA TYR A 34 15.75 -19.33 10.95
C TYR A 34 15.78 -18.37 9.76
N ARG A 35 15.72 -17.06 10.04
CA ARG A 35 15.69 -16.02 9.01
C ARG A 35 16.31 -14.72 9.51
N ARG A 36 16.99 -14.00 8.63
CA ARG A 36 17.57 -12.68 8.94
C ARG A 36 16.59 -11.51 8.81
N TYR A 37 15.63 -11.58 7.86
CA TYR A 37 14.67 -10.48 7.63
C TYR A 37 13.24 -10.90 7.26
N PRO A 38 12.25 -10.60 8.13
CA PRO A 38 12.41 -10.18 9.53
C PRO A 38 13.24 -11.20 10.34
N PHE A 39 13.93 -10.74 11.38
CA PHE A 39 14.78 -11.62 12.17
C PHE A 39 13.93 -12.61 12.96
N ALA A 40 14.16 -13.90 12.72
CA ALA A 40 13.39 -14.99 13.30
C ALA A 40 14.33 -16.11 13.76
N ILE A 41 14.03 -16.68 14.92
CA ILE A 41 14.71 -17.84 15.47
C ILE A 41 13.76 -19.03 15.50
N ILE A 42 14.31 -20.24 15.43
CA ILE A 42 13.58 -21.49 15.58
C ILE A 42 14.09 -22.23 16.81
N MET A 43 13.19 -22.76 17.63
CA MET A 43 13.53 -23.53 18.83
C MET A 43 14.01 -24.92 18.44
N THR A 44 15.02 -25.45 19.13
CA THR A 44 15.60 -26.76 18.79
C THR A 44 14.75 -27.95 19.24
N HIS A 45 14.14 -27.88 20.42
CA HIS A 45 13.38 -29.00 21.00
C HIS A 45 11.98 -28.62 21.49
N ARG A 46 11.63 -27.33 21.50
CA ARG A 46 10.33 -26.88 21.99
C ARG A 46 9.28 -27.04 20.90
N VAL A 47 8.16 -27.64 21.25
CA VAL A 47 6.94 -27.71 20.44
C VAL A 47 5.82 -27.00 21.21
N GLY A 48 5.07 -26.13 20.53
CA GLY A 48 3.94 -25.43 21.12
C GLY A 48 4.24 -24.47 22.28
N GLY A 49 3.16 -23.93 22.83
CA GLY A 49 3.16 -22.99 23.94
C GLY A 49 1.94 -22.09 23.93
N ASP A 50 1.71 -21.39 25.03
CA ASP A 50 0.60 -20.46 25.15
C ASP A 50 0.80 -19.26 24.21
N LEU A 51 -0.27 -18.92 23.50
CA LEU A 51 -0.31 -17.84 22.53
C LEU A 51 -1.27 -16.78 23.03
N GLN A 52 -0.88 -15.51 22.88
CA GLN A 52 -1.78 -14.39 23.04
C GLN A 52 -2.31 -13.94 21.67
N THR A 53 -3.43 -13.23 21.69
CA THR A 53 -4.04 -12.63 20.50
C THR A 53 -3.07 -11.62 19.89
N VAL A 54 -2.72 -11.81 18.62
CA VAL A 54 -1.92 -10.86 17.84
C VAL A 54 -2.75 -10.33 16.67
N GLU A 55 -2.82 -9.01 16.59
CA GLU A 55 -3.47 -8.26 15.52
C GLU A 55 -2.42 -7.65 14.60
N ILE A 56 -2.64 -7.74 13.28
CA ILE A 56 -1.86 -6.98 12.30
C ILE A 56 -2.67 -5.79 11.80
N LYS A 57 -2.05 -4.60 11.85
CA LYS A 57 -2.64 -3.34 11.40
C LYS A 57 -1.90 -2.84 10.16
N PHE A 58 -2.67 -2.40 9.18
CA PHE A 58 -2.17 -1.76 7.96
C PHE A 58 -2.73 -0.34 7.86
N ASP A 59 -1.83 0.62 7.65
CA ASP A 59 -2.15 2.01 7.29
C ASP A 59 -1.68 2.28 5.84
N PRO A 60 -2.58 2.17 4.84
CA PRO A 60 -2.21 2.26 3.43
C PRO A 60 -2.02 3.70 2.94
N GLY A 61 -0.77 4.16 2.87
CA GLY A 61 -0.43 5.43 2.21
C GLY A 61 -0.14 5.33 0.71
N SER A 62 -0.01 6.50 0.06
CA SER A 62 0.27 6.59 -1.37
C SER A 62 1.69 6.16 -1.75
N ARG A 63 2.68 6.50 -0.91
CA ARG A 63 4.11 6.19 -1.06
C ARG A 63 4.58 5.08 -0.13
N THR A 64 4.04 5.03 1.08
CA THR A 64 4.45 4.08 2.11
C THR A 64 3.23 3.52 2.79
N THR A 65 3.24 2.22 3.12
CA THR A 65 2.23 1.60 4.00
C THR A 65 2.87 1.30 5.35
N GLY A 66 2.27 1.81 6.42
CA GLY A 66 2.60 1.42 7.78
C GLY A 66 2.08 0.02 8.07
N ILE A 67 2.90 -0.81 8.71
CA ILE A 67 2.53 -2.16 9.15
C ILE A 67 2.90 -2.26 10.62
N ALA A 68 1.96 -2.65 11.47
CA ALA A 68 2.19 -2.90 12.88
C ALA A 68 1.62 -4.26 13.30
N LEU A 69 2.37 -4.99 14.12
CA LEU A 69 1.91 -6.15 14.86
C LEU A 69 1.71 -5.74 16.31
N VAL A 70 0.51 -5.92 16.82
CA VAL A 70 0.12 -5.59 18.18
C VAL A 70 -0.31 -6.87 18.88
N GLY A 71 0.32 -7.17 20.01
CA GLY A 71 -0.10 -8.24 20.89
C GLY A 71 -1.01 -7.70 21.98
N ASP A 72 -2.07 -8.43 22.29
CA ASP A 72 -2.92 -8.17 23.45
C ASP A 72 -2.41 -9.01 24.62
N PHE A 73 -1.80 -8.37 25.61
CA PHE A 73 -1.26 -9.03 26.80
C PHE A 73 -2.08 -8.61 28.02
N ASP A 74 -2.00 -9.35 29.12
CA ASP A 74 -2.74 -9.03 30.37
C ASP A 74 -2.43 -7.62 30.92
N ARG A 75 -1.26 -7.07 30.56
CA ARG A 75 -0.82 -5.72 30.93
C ARG A 75 -1.27 -4.64 29.94
N GLY A 76 -1.99 -5.02 28.89
CA GLY A 76 -2.45 -4.15 27.81
C GLY A 76 -1.82 -4.46 26.44
N LYS A 77 -2.20 -3.66 25.46
CA LYS A 77 -1.76 -3.79 24.06
C LYS A 77 -0.33 -3.29 23.89
N GLU A 78 0.53 -4.11 23.32
CA GLU A 78 1.93 -3.76 23.05
C GLU A 78 2.31 -3.99 21.58
N VAL A 79 3.06 -3.06 21.01
CA VAL A 79 3.59 -3.19 19.65
C VAL A 79 4.75 -4.19 19.66
N ILE A 80 4.54 -5.34 19.02
CA ILE A 80 5.52 -6.41 18.87
C ILE A 80 6.54 -6.06 17.78
N TRP A 81 6.04 -5.59 16.64
CA TRP A 81 6.85 -5.30 15.46
C TRP A 81 6.18 -4.20 14.65
N ALA A 82 6.97 -3.32 14.05
CA ALA A 82 6.45 -2.32 13.14
C ALA A 82 7.43 -2.11 11.98
N GLY A 83 6.91 -1.76 10.81
CA GLY A 83 7.71 -1.52 9.63
C GLY A 83 6.99 -0.67 8.60
N ASN A 84 7.77 0.03 7.79
CA ASN A 84 7.30 0.87 6.70
C ASN A 84 7.59 0.18 5.37
N LEU A 85 6.53 -0.12 4.62
CA LEU A 85 6.62 -0.68 3.28
C LEU A 85 6.64 0.44 2.24
N ASN A 86 7.82 0.70 1.66
CA ASN A 86 7.96 1.68 0.59
C ASN A 86 7.47 1.14 -0.75
N HIS A 87 6.55 1.86 -1.38
CA HIS A 87 5.95 1.48 -2.65
C HIS A 87 6.70 2.07 -3.84
N ARG A 88 6.78 1.28 -4.92
CA ARG A 88 7.32 1.72 -6.21
C ARG A 88 6.25 2.29 -7.15
N GLY A 89 5.06 2.58 -6.64
CA GLY A 89 3.90 2.98 -7.44
C GLY A 89 4.17 4.21 -8.32
N HIS A 90 4.88 5.21 -7.79
CA HIS A 90 5.23 6.42 -8.54
C HIS A 90 6.26 6.13 -9.64
N GLN A 91 7.29 5.33 -9.34
CA GLN A 91 8.28 4.90 -10.33
C GLN A 91 7.64 4.09 -11.46
N ILE A 92 6.72 3.18 -11.13
CA ILE A 92 5.95 2.40 -12.12
C ILE A 92 5.13 3.34 -13.01
N LYS A 93 4.42 4.31 -12.41
CA LYS A 93 3.64 5.31 -13.17
C LYS A 93 4.54 6.11 -14.11
N SER A 94 5.68 6.60 -13.62
CA SER A 94 6.66 7.35 -14.42
C SER A 94 7.16 6.52 -15.61
N ASN A 95 7.60 5.28 -15.36
CA ASN A 95 8.07 4.38 -16.42
C ASN A 95 7.00 4.09 -17.48
N LEU A 96 5.73 3.92 -17.07
CA LEU A 96 4.62 3.73 -18.00
C LEU A 96 4.32 4.99 -18.84
N ASN A 97 4.47 6.18 -18.24
CA ASN A 97 4.32 7.45 -18.93
C ASN A 97 5.45 7.66 -19.95
N SER A 98 6.70 7.40 -19.58
CA SER A 98 7.85 7.49 -20.51
C SER A 98 7.66 6.55 -21.71
N ARG A 99 7.29 5.28 -21.47
CA ARG A 99 6.97 4.33 -22.56
C ARG A 99 5.79 4.78 -23.41
N ARG A 100 4.80 5.47 -22.83
CA ARG A 100 3.66 6.02 -23.56
C ARG A 100 4.09 7.19 -24.46
N ALA A 101 4.90 8.11 -23.94
CA ALA A 101 5.41 9.27 -24.66
C ALA A 101 6.25 8.85 -25.87
N ILE A 102 7.22 7.94 -25.68
CA ILE A 102 8.06 7.42 -26.78
C ILE A 102 7.21 6.77 -27.88
N ARG A 103 6.22 5.95 -27.51
CA ARG A 103 5.30 5.34 -28.48
C ARG A 103 4.47 6.37 -29.23
N ARG A 104 4.01 7.44 -28.56
CA ARG A 104 3.25 8.53 -29.17
C ARG A 104 4.13 9.29 -30.16
N ALA A 105 5.33 9.68 -29.76
CA ALA A 105 6.30 10.38 -30.60
C ALA A 105 6.67 9.57 -31.85
N ARG A 106 6.93 8.26 -31.70
CA ARG A 106 7.18 7.37 -32.85
C ARG A 106 6.00 7.33 -33.81
N ARG A 107 4.77 7.19 -33.30
CA ARG A 107 3.58 7.15 -34.16
C ARG A 107 3.38 8.46 -34.93
N ASN A 108 3.56 9.61 -34.25
CA ASN A 108 3.45 10.90 -34.91
C ASN A 108 4.46 11.02 -36.07
N ARG A 109 5.73 10.65 -35.83
CA ARG A 109 6.79 10.74 -36.86
C ARG A 109 6.72 9.68 -37.97
N LYS A 110 6.25 8.46 -37.68
CA LYS A 110 6.40 7.30 -38.58
C LYS A 110 5.10 6.73 -39.12
N THR A 111 3.94 7.15 -38.60
CA THR A 111 2.64 6.62 -39.04
C THR A 111 1.67 7.76 -39.27
N ARG A 112 1.81 8.44 -40.42
CA ARG A 112 0.86 9.46 -40.89
C ARG A 112 -0.50 8.77 -41.14
N TYR A 113 -1.60 9.37 -40.68
CA TYR A 113 -2.98 8.86 -40.83
C TYR A 113 -3.37 7.57 -40.09
N ARG A 114 -2.57 7.09 -39.12
CA ARG A 114 -2.97 5.91 -38.32
C ARG A 114 -4.05 6.26 -37.30
N GLN A 115 -5.26 5.75 -37.50
CA GLN A 115 -6.39 5.90 -36.57
C GLN A 115 -6.09 5.33 -35.17
N ALA A 116 -6.65 5.98 -34.14
CA ALA A 116 -6.51 5.58 -32.75
C ALA A 116 -7.43 4.38 -32.43
N ARG A 117 -6.85 3.27 -31.97
CA ARG A 117 -7.59 2.05 -31.60
C ARG A 117 -7.85 2.01 -30.09
N PHE A 118 -8.79 2.83 -29.60
CA PHE A 118 -9.16 2.84 -28.17
C PHE A 118 -9.84 1.55 -27.74
N ASN A 119 -10.72 1.02 -28.60
CA ASN A 119 -11.51 -0.20 -28.35
C ASN A 119 -10.67 -1.48 -28.23
N ASN A 120 -9.41 -1.45 -28.71
CA ASN A 120 -8.48 -2.58 -28.58
C ASN A 120 -7.86 -2.67 -27.17
N ARG A 121 -8.12 -1.70 -26.29
CA ARG A 121 -7.59 -1.70 -24.91
C ARG A 121 -8.63 -2.30 -23.97
N ARG A 122 -8.83 -3.61 -24.06
CA ARG A 122 -9.70 -4.33 -23.12
C ARG A 122 -9.01 -4.45 -21.76
N ARG A 123 -9.78 -4.25 -20.69
CA ARG A 123 -9.37 -4.50 -19.31
C ARG A 123 -10.24 -5.63 -18.78
N PRO A 124 -9.65 -6.68 -18.18
CA PRO A 124 -10.45 -7.73 -17.56
C PRO A 124 -11.21 -7.18 -16.34
N THR A 125 -12.25 -7.89 -15.94
CA THR A 125 -12.96 -7.63 -14.67
C THR A 125 -11.97 -7.67 -13.50
N GLY A 126 -12.06 -6.71 -12.58
CA GLY A 126 -11.14 -6.58 -11.46
C GLY A 126 -9.74 -6.05 -11.81
N TRP A 127 -9.55 -5.51 -13.02
CA TRP A 127 -8.27 -4.92 -13.40
C TRP A 127 -7.89 -3.73 -12.52
N LEU A 128 -6.71 -3.81 -11.92
CA LEU A 128 -6.07 -2.70 -11.23
C LEU A 128 -4.94 -2.12 -12.10
N PRO A 129 -4.78 -0.79 -12.14
CA PRO A 129 -3.59 -0.16 -12.70
C PRO A 129 -2.32 -0.78 -12.12
N PRO A 130 -1.24 -0.98 -12.92
CA PRO A 130 -0.03 -1.65 -12.45
C PRO A 130 0.58 -1.06 -11.17
N SER A 131 0.50 0.27 -11.01
CA SER A 131 0.93 0.96 -9.79
C SER A 131 0.10 0.55 -8.57
N LEU A 132 -1.23 0.54 -8.68
CA LEU A 132 -2.14 0.14 -7.60
C LEU A 132 -2.02 -1.35 -7.29
N ARG A 133 -1.98 -2.20 -8.33
CA ARG A 133 -1.77 -3.64 -8.18
C ARG A 133 -0.48 -3.94 -7.42
N SER A 134 0.62 -3.25 -7.73
CA SER A 134 1.88 -3.41 -7.01
C SER A 134 1.75 -3.07 -5.53
N ARG A 135 1.05 -1.99 -5.17
CA ARG A 135 0.87 -1.63 -3.74
C ARG A 135 0.10 -2.72 -2.99
N VAL A 136 -1.07 -3.13 -3.52
CA VAL A 136 -1.96 -4.11 -2.88
C VAL A 136 -1.25 -5.46 -2.73
N LEU A 137 -0.59 -5.93 -3.79
CA LEU A 137 0.11 -7.22 -3.74
C LEU A 137 1.32 -7.20 -2.82
N ASN A 138 2.05 -6.08 -2.71
CA ASN A 138 3.16 -5.98 -1.78
C ASN A 138 2.68 -6.05 -0.33
N VAL A 139 1.58 -5.36 0.01
CA VAL A 139 0.95 -5.44 1.34
C VAL A 139 0.49 -6.88 1.63
N LYS A 140 -0.20 -7.51 0.67
CA LYS A 140 -0.64 -8.91 0.79
C LYS A 140 0.53 -9.87 1.02
N ASN A 141 1.65 -9.69 0.31
CA ASN A 141 2.84 -10.52 0.49
C ASN A 141 3.44 -10.36 1.89
N TRP A 142 3.47 -9.13 2.43
CA TRP A 142 3.92 -8.88 3.78
C TRP A 142 3.00 -9.49 4.84
N MET A 143 1.69 -9.42 4.64
CA MET A 143 0.70 -10.08 5.48
C MET A 143 1.00 -11.59 5.59
N PHE A 144 1.11 -12.30 4.45
CA PHE A 144 1.43 -13.72 4.46
C PHE A 144 2.81 -14.05 5.04
N LYS A 145 3.78 -13.15 4.87
CA LYS A 145 5.12 -13.34 5.42
C LYS A 145 5.09 -13.26 6.95
N LEU A 146 4.33 -12.33 7.51
CA LEU A 146 4.19 -12.14 8.95
C LEU A 146 3.27 -13.20 9.56
N SER A 147 2.24 -13.66 8.85
CA SER A 147 1.36 -14.74 9.33
C SER A 147 2.07 -16.07 9.54
N ARG A 148 3.19 -16.29 8.82
CA ARG A 148 4.06 -17.46 9.02
C ARG A 148 5.06 -17.31 10.17
N LEU A 149 5.19 -16.10 10.73
CA LEU A 149 6.21 -15.78 11.75
C LEU A 149 5.60 -15.39 13.10
N ALA A 150 4.33 -15.03 13.13
CA ALA A 150 3.59 -14.66 14.34
C ALA A 150 2.20 -15.31 14.33
N PRO A 151 1.65 -15.65 15.51
CA PRO A 151 0.32 -16.25 15.64
C PRO A 151 -0.77 -15.19 15.44
N LEU A 152 -1.01 -14.82 14.18
CA LEU A 152 -1.99 -13.80 13.84
C LEU A 152 -3.42 -14.32 14.02
N THR A 153 -4.26 -13.49 14.64
CA THR A 153 -5.67 -13.78 14.92
C THR A 153 -6.60 -12.78 14.25
N GLN A 154 -6.16 -11.53 14.08
CA GLN A 154 -6.97 -10.45 13.53
C GLN A 154 -6.16 -9.60 12.55
N ILE A 155 -6.86 -9.02 11.58
CA ILE A 155 -6.32 -8.11 10.57
C ILE A 155 -7.18 -6.84 10.58
N ALA A 156 -6.58 -5.70 10.85
CA ALA A 156 -7.20 -4.39 10.68
C ALA A 156 -6.52 -3.63 9.54
N VAL A 157 -7.33 -3.00 8.70
CA VAL A 157 -6.87 -2.14 7.61
C VAL A 157 -7.58 -0.81 7.74
N GLU A 158 -6.82 0.26 7.90
CA GLU A 158 -7.37 1.60 7.86
C GLU A 158 -7.80 1.90 6.41
N THR A 159 -9.06 2.27 6.22
CA THR A 159 -9.58 2.67 4.92
C THR A 159 -9.98 4.13 4.97
N VAL A 160 -9.29 4.92 4.15
CA VAL A 160 -9.52 6.35 4.06
C VAL A 160 -10.41 6.60 2.84
N ARG A 161 -11.66 7.03 3.08
CA ARG A 161 -12.62 7.38 2.03
C ARG A 161 -13.12 8.80 2.25
N PHE A 162 -12.47 9.76 1.59
CA PHE A 162 -12.91 11.15 1.55
C PHE A 162 -13.50 11.46 0.18
N ASP A 163 -14.71 12.04 0.18
CA ASP A 163 -15.33 12.60 -1.01
C ASP A 163 -15.31 14.12 -0.87
N THR A 164 -14.30 14.75 -1.46
CA THR A 164 -14.09 16.20 -1.33
C THR A 164 -15.19 17.03 -1.98
N GLN A 165 -15.83 16.51 -3.04
CA GLN A 165 -16.96 17.20 -3.67
C GLN A 165 -18.20 17.11 -2.79
N LYS A 166 -18.48 15.93 -2.22
CA LYS A 166 -19.62 15.77 -1.31
C LYS A 166 -19.46 16.54 0.00
N LEU A 167 -18.23 16.79 0.45
CA LEU A 167 -17.96 17.66 1.58
C LEU A 167 -18.33 19.13 1.29
N GLN A 168 -18.19 19.60 0.05
CA GLN A 168 -18.56 20.95 -0.35
C GLN A 168 -20.04 21.07 -0.72
N LYS A 169 -20.57 20.09 -1.45
CA LYS A 169 -21.98 20.00 -1.88
C LYS A 169 -22.55 18.65 -1.43
N PRO A 170 -23.17 18.55 -0.23
CA PRO A 170 -23.64 17.28 0.34
C PRO A 170 -24.65 16.52 -0.53
N GLU A 171 -25.44 17.25 -1.32
CA GLU A 171 -26.49 16.71 -2.17
C GLU A 171 -25.99 16.20 -3.53
N ILE A 172 -24.70 16.36 -3.84
CA ILE A 172 -24.14 15.95 -5.13
C ILE A 172 -24.38 14.46 -5.40
N SER A 173 -24.92 14.15 -6.58
CA SER A 173 -25.29 12.79 -6.95
C SER A 173 -25.12 12.52 -8.46
N GLY A 174 -24.82 11.25 -8.79
CA GLY A 174 -24.81 10.76 -10.17
C GLY A 174 -23.94 11.56 -11.14
N VAL A 175 -24.58 12.21 -12.11
CA VAL A 175 -23.93 12.95 -13.20
C VAL A 175 -23.32 14.26 -12.71
N GLU A 176 -23.80 14.83 -11.61
CA GLU A 176 -23.29 16.10 -11.06
C GLU A 176 -21.80 16.03 -10.69
N TYR A 177 -21.30 14.84 -10.32
CA TYR A 177 -19.85 14.61 -10.08
C TYR A 177 -18.98 14.91 -11.31
N GLN A 178 -19.55 14.83 -12.51
CA GLN A 178 -18.88 15.11 -13.77
C GLN A 178 -19.01 16.58 -14.19
N GLN A 179 -19.94 17.31 -13.55
CA GLN A 179 -20.20 18.72 -13.80
C GLN A 179 -19.40 19.55 -12.80
N GLY A 180 -18.16 19.87 -13.17
CA GLY A 180 -17.37 20.86 -12.43
C GLY A 180 -18.02 22.25 -12.50
N GLU A 181 -17.46 23.20 -11.76
CA GLU A 181 -17.95 24.58 -11.68
C GLU A 181 -18.14 25.26 -13.05
N LEU A 182 -17.30 24.93 -14.04
CA LEU A 182 -17.37 25.44 -15.41
C LEU A 182 -18.10 24.50 -16.39
N ALA A 183 -18.89 23.54 -15.91
CA ALA A 183 -19.64 22.66 -16.78
C ALA A 183 -20.65 23.44 -17.64
N GLY A 184 -20.58 23.27 -18.96
CA GLY A 184 -21.38 24.05 -19.90
C GLY A 184 -20.78 25.43 -20.25
N TYR A 185 -19.61 25.77 -19.70
CA TYR A 185 -18.97 27.05 -19.93
C TYR A 185 -17.53 26.85 -20.43
N GLU A 186 -17.16 27.50 -21.53
CA GLU A 186 -15.82 27.33 -22.09
C GLU A 186 -14.77 27.94 -21.17
N LEU A 187 -13.70 27.18 -20.88
CA LEU A 187 -12.58 27.67 -20.06
C LEU A 187 -12.00 28.99 -20.61
N ARG A 188 -12.03 29.17 -21.93
CA ARG A 188 -11.58 30.39 -22.59
C ARG A 188 -12.49 31.57 -22.26
N GLU A 189 -13.80 31.42 -22.43
CA GLU A 189 -14.77 32.47 -22.11
C GLU A 189 -14.72 32.83 -20.62
N TYR A 190 -14.57 31.84 -19.74
CA TYR A 190 -14.33 32.09 -18.32
C TYR A 190 -13.10 32.94 -18.04
N LEU A 191 -11.98 32.64 -18.70
CA LEU A 191 -10.77 33.45 -18.52
C LEU A 191 -10.95 34.85 -19.09
N LEU A 192 -11.68 35.00 -20.19
CA LEU A 192 -11.98 36.30 -20.78
C LEU A 192 -12.87 37.13 -19.86
N GLU A 193 -14.01 36.62 -19.38
CA GLU A 193 -14.87 37.33 -18.44
C GLU A 193 -14.16 37.64 -17.12
N LYS A 194 -13.36 36.70 -16.60
CA LYS A 194 -12.61 36.88 -15.35
C LYS A 194 -11.68 38.10 -15.40
N TRP A 195 -11.12 38.40 -16.56
CA TRP A 195 -10.20 39.52 -16.75
C TRP A 195 -10.81 40.66 -17.56
N ASP A 196 -12.15 40.75 -17.65
CA ASP A 196 -12.86 41.76 -18.45
C ASP A 196 -12.31 41.90 -19.88
N ARG A 197 -11.97 40.76 -20.48
CA ARG A 197 -11.38 40.63 -21.82
C ARG A 197 -10.05 41.35 -22.00
N GLN A 198 -9.41 41.73 -20.91
CA GLN A 198 -8.07 42.31 -20.86
C GLN A 198 -7.02 41.22 -20.64
N CYS A 199 -5.82 41.48 -21.14
CA CYS A 199 -4.69 40.59 -20.92
C CYS A 199 -4.25 40.69 -19.46
N ALA A 200 -4.29 39.57 -18.75
CA ALA A 200 -3.85 39.50 -17.34
C ALA A 200 -2.39 39.95 -17.11
N TYR A 201 -1.56 40.05 -18.16
CA TYR A 201 -0.17 40.50 -18.06
C TYR A 201 0.04 41.96 -18.49
N CYS A 202 -0.78 42.52 -19.38
CA CYS A 202 -0.51 43.84 -19.97
C CYS A 202 -1.69 44.81 -20.04
N GLY A 203 -2.90 44.40 -19.62
CA GLY A 203 -4.12 45.19 -19.80
C GLY A 203 -4.63 45.08 -21.22
#